data_AF-A0A091L9K1-F1
#
_entry.id   AF-A0A091L9K1-F1
#
_cell.length_a   1.000
_cell.length_b   1.000
_cell.length_c   1.000
_cell.angle_alpha   90.00
_cell.angle_beta   90.00
_cell.angle_gamma   90.00
#
_symmetry.space_group_name_H-M   'P 1'
#
loop_
_entity.id
_entity.type
_entity.pdbx_description
1 polymer ?
#
loop_
_entity_poly.entity_id
_entity_poly.type
_entity_poly.pdbx_seq_one_letter_code
_entity_poly.pdbx_strand_id
1 'polypeptide(L)'
;QFIVECHGNTLLPQFLGMYRLTVDGVEVYMIVTRNVFSHRLSVYRKYDLKGSTVAREASDKEKAKELPTFKDNDFINDGQKIHIDENNKKMFLEKLKKDVEFLAQLKLMDYSLLVGIHDVERAEQEEVECEENDGEEEGESDGTHHIGTPPDSPGNTLNSSLPLAPGEFDPAIDVYGIKSHES
;
A
#
# COMPACT_ATOMS: atom_id res chain seq x y z
N GLN A 1 10.70 -2.14 -22.33
CA GLN A 1 10.24 -3.32 -23.10
C GLN A 1 9.34 -4.22 -22.26
N PHE A 2 9.79 -4.74 -21.10
CA PHE A 2 8.98 -5.58 -20.20
C PHE A 2 7.59 -5.01 -19.83
N ILE A 3 7.53 -3.75 -19.38
CA ILE A 3 6.25 -3.09 -18.99
C ILE A 3 5.24 -3.04 -20.15
N VAL A 4 5.72 -2.88 -21.38
CA VAL A 4 4.87 -2.86 -22.59
C VAL A 4 4.36 -4.26 -22.89
N GLU A 5 5.23 -5.27 -22.81
CA GLU A 5 4.87 -6.67 -23.08
C GLU A 5 3.84 -7.21 -22.07
N CYS A 6 3.97 -6.83 -20.80
CA CYS A 6 2.98 -7.19 -19.78
C CYS A 6 1.78 -6.23 -19.70
N HIS A 7 1.71 -5.19 -20.55
CA HIS A 7 0.66 -4.17 -20.54
C HIS A 7 0.45 -3.52 -19.16
N GLY A 8 1.54 -3.30 -18.41
CA GLY A 8 1.51 -2.79 -17.04
C GLY A 8 1.02 -3.78 -15.99
N ASN A 9 0.71 -5.03 -16.37
CA ASN A 9 0.26 -6.07 -15.45
C ASN A 9 1.44 -6.75 -14.74
N THR A 10 2.01 -6.07 -13.74
CA THR A 10 3.21 -6.48 -12.99
C THR A 10 3.11 -6.03 -11.52
N LEU A 11 3.80 -6.74 -10.63
CA LEU A 11 3.99 -6.38 -9.21
C LEU A 11 5.25 -5.54 -8.99
N LEU A 12 6.06 -5.31 -10.02
CA LEU A 12 7.27 -4.49 -9.92
C LEU A 12 6.93 -3.02 -9.61
N PRO A 13 7.86 -2.27 -8.99
CA PRO A 13 7.67 -0.85 -8.74
C PRO A 13 7.37 -0.07 -10.03
N GLN A 14 6.27 0.68 -10.04
CA GLN A 14 5.97 1.60 -11.13
C GLN A 14 6.78 2.89 -10.95
N PHE A 15 7.95 2.95 -11.56
CA PHE A 15 8.80 4.14 -11.59
C PHE A 15 8.12 5.25 -12.40
N LEU A 16 7.77 6.35 -11.72
CA LEU A 16 7.10 7.52 -12.31
C LEU A 16 8.10 8.63 -12.68
N GLY A 17 9.23 8.69 -11.98
CA GLY A 17 10.29 9.65 -12.29
C GLY A 17 11.56 9.37 -11.49
N MET A 18 12.69 9.82 -12.02
CA MET A 18 13.98 9.79 -11.35
C MET A 18 14.60 11.17 -11.44
N TYR A 19 15.05 11.69 -10.31
CA TYR A 19 15.52 13.06 -10.15
C TYR A 19 16.87 13.07 -9.45
N ARG A 20 17.66 14.10 -9.75
CA ARG A 20 18.86 14.45 -8.99
C ARG A 20 18.71 15.89 -8.52
N LEU A 21 18.78 16.09 -7.21
CA LEU A 21 18.77 17.40 -6.57
C LEU A 21 20.18 17.73 -6.11
N THR A 22 20.60 18.98 -6.27
CA THR A 22 21.87 19.46 -5.75
C THR A 22 21.62 20.71 -4.93
N VAL A 23 21.90 20.65 -3.62
CA VAL A 23 21.71 21.76 -2.67
C VAL A 23 22.99 21.91 -1.88
N ASP A 24 23.57 23.13 -1.86
CA ASP A 24 24.84 23.44 -1.18
C ASP A 24 25.98 22.46 -1.52
N GLY A 25 26.00 21.99 -2.78
CA GLY A 25 27.00 21.02 -3.26
C GLY A 25 26.73 19.56 -2.88
N VAL A 26 25.67 19.26 -2.13
CA VAL A 26 25.24 17.90 -1.80
C VAL A 26 24.29 17.38 -2.87
N GLU A 27 24.62 16.26 -3.49
CA GLU A 27 23.75 15.57 -4.44
C GLU A 27 22.84 14.54 -3.76
N VAL A 28 21.55 14.58 -4.08
CA VAL A 28 20.53 13.62 -3.63
C VAL A 28 19.83 13.03 -4.85
N TYR A 29 19.75 11.71 -4.92
CA TYR A 29 19.05 10.98 -5.98
C TYR A 29 17.69 10.52 -5.44
N MET A 30 16.63 10.83 -6.16
CA MET A 30 15.26 10.48 -5.77
C MET A 30 14.58 9.71 -6.89
N ILE A 31 13.83 8.69 -6.52
CA ILE A 31 12.94 7.96 -7.41
C ILE A 31 11.54 8.09 -6.86
N VAL A 32 10.60 8.44 -7.73
CA VAL A 32 9.17 8.49 -7.40
C VAL A 32 8.53 7.23 -7.97
N THR A 33 7.87 6.46 -7.12
CA THR A 33 7.08 5.28 -7.51
C THR A 33 5.63 5.46 -7.13
N ARG A 34 4.73 4.70 -7.76
CA ARG A 34 3.38 4.50 -7.21
C ARG A 34 3.51 3.85 -5.82
N ASN A 35 2.71 4.31 -4.86
CA ASN A 35 2.59 3.65 -3.57
C ASN A 35 1.95 2.26 -3.75
N VAL A 36 2.51 1.25 -3.10
CA VAL A 36 1.97 -0.11 -3.12
C VAL A 36 0.67 -0.19 -2.32
N PHE A 37 0.60 0.56 -1.23
CA PHE A 37 -0.59 0.61 -0.38
C PHE A 37 -1.56 1.67 -0.86
N SER A 38 -2.84 1.39 -0.63
CA SER A 38 -3.91 2.36 -0.80
C SER A 38 -3.67 3.58 0.11
N HIS A 39 -4.08 4.75 -0.35
CA HIS A 39 -4.19 5.94 0.49
C HIS A 39 -5.57 6.03 1.17
N ARG A 40 -6.51 5.15 0.79
CA ARG A 40 -7.90 5.12 1.29
C ARG A 40 -8.12 3.99 2.29
N LEU A 41 -7.39 2.90 2.14
CA LEU A 41 -7.49 1.73 3.02
C LEU A 41 -6.31 1.72 4.00
N SER A 42 -6.61 1.89 5.29
CA SER A 42 -5.62 1.84 6.36
C SER A 42 -4.97 0.46 6.46
N VAL A 43 -3.64 0.40 6.46
CA VAL A 43 -2.92 -0.87 6.62
C VAL A 43 -2.65 -1.08 8.10
N TYR A 44 -3.21 -2.14 8.69
CA TYR A 44 -3.03 -2.46 10.11
C TYR A 44 -1.86 -3.42 10.35
N ARG A 45 -1.42 -4.14 9.31
CA ARG A 45 -0.29 -5.07 9.40
C ARG A 45 0.55 -5.06 8.14
N LYS A 46 1.88 -4.98 8.30
CA LYS A 46 2.85 -4.94 7.19
C LYS A 46 3.90 -6.02 7.31
N TYR A 47 4.29 -6.61 6.18
CA TYR A 47 5.35 -7.60 6.08
C TYR A 47 6.31 -7.30 4.93
N ASP A 48 7.62 -7.47 5.17
CA ASP A 48 8.68 -7.56 4.15
C ASP A 48 9.10 -9.04 4.04
N LEU A 49 8.68 -9.71 2.97
CA LEU A 49 8.91 -11.14 2.78
C LEU A 49 9.95 -11.38 1.68
N LYS A 50 11.01 -12.14 1.98
CA LYS A 50 12.04 -12.52 0.99
C LYS A 50 12.12 -14.02 0.71
N GLY A 51 11.48 -14.87 1.53
CA GLY A 51 11.57 -16.33 1.46
C GLY A 51 12.87 -16.90 2.03
N SER A 52 13.72 -16.06 2.63
CA SER A 52 14.87 -16.50 3.43
C SER A 52 14.48 -16.56 4.92
N THR A 53 15.32 -17.16 5.77
CA THR A 53 15.03 -17.28 7.22
C THR A 53 16.08 -16.62 8.12
N VAL A 54 17.29 -16.38 7.60
CA VAL A 54 18.38 -15.77 8.38
C VAL A 54 18.14 -14.27 8.54
N ALA A 55 18.13 -13.79 9.79
CA ALA A 55 17.88 -12.38 10.14
C ALA A 55 16.54 -11.83 9.59
N ARG A 56 15.54 -12.71 9.48
CA ARG A 56 14.19 -12.41 9.00
C ARG A 56 13.17 -12.29 10.11
N GLU A 57 13.56 -11.61 11.17
CA GLU A 57 12.66 -11.17 12.23
C GLU A 57 12.74 -9.64 12.38
N ALA A 58 11.62 -9.01 12.70
CA ALA A 58 11.58 -7.61 13.10
C ALA A 58 12.33 -7.43 14.43
N SER A 59 13.10 -6.34 14.55
CA SER A 59 13.78 -6.02 15.79
C SER A 59 12.80 -5.50 16.83
N ASP A 60 13.15 -5.55 18.12
CA ASP A 60 12.31 -4.99 19.19
C ASP A 60 11.98 -3.51 18.96
N LYS A 61 12.94 -2.76 18.42
CA LYS A 61 12.75 -1.35 18.02
C LYS A 61 11.70 -1.19 16.91
N GLU A 62 11.67 -2.10 15.94
CA GLU A 62 10.66 -2.10 14.88
C GLU A 62 9.29 -2.50 15.43
N LYS A 63 9.24 -3.53 16.28
CA LYS A 63 8.02 -4.03 16.94
C LYS A 63 7.38 -2.99 17.87
N ALA A 64 8.16 -2.04 18.40
CA ALA A 64 7.68 -0.96 19.24
C ALA A 64 7.04 0.23 18.49
N LYS A 65 7.07 0.24 17.14
CA LYS A 65 6.38 1.27 16.35
C LYS A 65 4.87 1.02 16.36
N GLU A 66 4.10 2.06 16.10
CA GLU A 66 2.64 1.97 15.94
C GLU A 66 2.24 1.01 14.81
N LEU A 67 2.96 1.06 13.68
CA LEU A 67 2.77 0.14 12.56
C LEU A 67 4.10 -0.53 12.16
N PRO A 68 4.49 -1.62 12.85
CA PRO A 68 5.71 -2.37 12.58
C PRO A 68 5.75 -2.97 11.17
N THR A 69 6.95 -3.17 10.65
CA THR A 69 7.19 -3.99 9.46
C THR A 69 7.77 -5.34 9.86
N PHE A 70 6.90 -6.35 9.90
CA PHE A 70 7.26 -7.73 10.22
C PHE A 70 8.00 -8.39 9.05
N LYS A 71 8.65 -9.53 9.32
CA LYS A 71 9.42 -10.28 8.30
C LYS A 71 8.98 -11.74 8.22
N ASP A 72 9.71 -12.55 7.45
CA ASP A 72 9.38 -13.95 7.17
C ASP A 72 9.17 -14.81 8.44
N ASN A 73 10.03 -14.69 9.47
CA ASN A 73 9.91 -15.49 10.68
C ASN A 73 8.74 -15.04 11.54
N ASP A 74 8.47 -13.73 11.62
CA ASP A 74 7.30 -13.20 12.32
C ASP A 74 6.01 -13.72 11.68
N PHE A 75 5.92 -13.68 10.33
CA PHE A 75 4.78 -14.18 9.57
C PHE A 75 4.48 -15.66 9.89
N ILE A 76 5.52 -16.49 9.98
CA ILE A 76 5.39 -17.92 10.28
C ILE A 76 5.02 -18.15 11.75
N ASN A 77 5.71 -17.47 12.68
CA ASN A 77 5.53 -17.65 14.12
C ASN A 77 4.15 -17.20 14.59
N ASP A 78 3.63 -16.11 14.01
CA ASP A 78 2.29 -15.60 14.28
C ASP A 78 1.19 -16.46 13.64
N GLY A 79 1.56 -17.46 12.83
CA GLY A 79 0.62 -18.30 12.10
C GLY A 79 -0.22 -17.51 11.09
N GLN A 80 0.30 -16.38 10.59
CA GLN A 80 -0.42 -15.50 9.69
C GLN A 80 -0.80 -16.25 8.41
N LYS A 81 -2.05 -16.06 7.98
CA LYS A 81 -2.57 -16.58 6.71
C LYS A 81 -3.11 -15.44 5.87
N ILE A 82 -3.02 -15.61 4.55
CA ILE A 82 -3.61 -14.71 3.56
C ILE A 82 -4.66 -15.53 2.83
N HIS A 83 -5.93 -15.16 3.01
CA HIS A 83 -7.07 -15.88 2.45
C HIS A 83 -7.51 -15.19 1.17
N ILE A 84 -7.20 -15.82 0.03
CA ILE A 84 -7.56 -15.33 -1.30
C ILE A 84 -8.19 -16.48 -2.08
N ASP A 85 -9.16 -16.19 -2.93
CA ASP A 85 -9.79 -17.21 -3.77
C ASP A 85 -8.80 -17.80 -4.78
N GLU A 86 -9.13 -18.99 -5.29
CA GLU A 86 -8.25 -19.74 -6.17
C GLU A 86 -7.93 -19.00 -7.48
N ASN A 87 -8.87 -18.21 -8.00
CA ASN A 87 -8.65 -17.45 -9.23
C ASN A 87 -7.66 -16.31 -9.01
N ASN A 88 -7.88 -15.49 -7.98
CA ASN A 88 -6.97 -14.40 -7.62
C ASN A 88 -5.58 -14.92 -7.22
N LYS A 89 -5.52 -16.03 -6.47
CA LYS A 89 -4.26 -16.71 -6.13
C LYS A 89 -3.48 -17.13 -7.37
N LYS A 90 -4.14 -17.79 -8.32
CA LYS A 90 -3.52 -18.20 -9.58
C LYS A 90 -2.98 -16.98 -10.35
N MET A 91 -3.81 -15.95 -10.51
CA MET A 91 -3.41 -14.72 -11.21
C MET A 91 -2.21 -14.03 -10.53
N PHE A 92 -2.22 -13.94 -9.20
CA PHE A 92 -1.12 -13.36 -8.43
C PHE A 92 0.19 -14.13 -8.62
N LEU A 93 0.16 -15.46 -8.47
CA LEU A 93 1.35 -16.30 -8.61
C LEU A 93 1.90 -16.30 -10.04
N GLU A 94 1.04 -16.25 -11.06
CA GLU A 94 1.46 -16.13 -12.46
C GLU A 94 2.17 -14.80 -12.73
N LYS A 95 1.69 -13.68 -12.19
CA LYS A 95 2.38 -12.38 -12.28
C LYS A 95 3.71 -12.41 -11.56
N LEU A 96 3.71 -12.83 -10.30
CA LEU A 96 4.90 -12.91 -9.47
C LEU A 96 6.00 -13.75 -10.13
N LYS A 97 5.64 -14.89 -10.73
CA LYS A 97 6.59 -15.74 -11.46
C LYS A 97 7.25 -15.00 -12.63
N LYS A 98 6.48 -14.31 -13.47
CA LYS A 98 7.00 -13.54 -14.61
C LYS A 98 7.92 -12.40 -14.16
N ASP A 99 7.54 -11.70 -13.09
CA ASP A 99 8.32 -10.60 -12.53
C ASP A 99 9.66 -11.10 -11.96
N VAL A 100 9.64 -12.21 -11.23
CA VAL A 100 10.86 -12.84 -10.69
C VAL A 100 11.77 -13.36 -11.80
N GLU A 101 11.20 -13.98 -12.85
CA GLU A 101 11.97 -14.41 -14.02
C GLU A 101 12.67 -13.23 -14.70
N PHE A 102 11.99 -12.09 -14.85
CA PHE A 102 12.57 -10.87 -15.38
C PHE A 102 13.70 -10.31 -14.49
N LEU A 103 13.48 -10.23 -13.17
CA LEU A 103 14.51 -9.77 -12.23
C LEU A 103 15.75 -10.68 -12.25
N ALA A 104 15.55 -11.99 -12.33
CA ALA A 104 16.63 -12.97 -12.41
C ALA A 104 17.44 -12.84 -13.71
N GLN A 105 16.80 -12.57 -14.85
CA GLN A 105 17.50 -12.30 -16.12
C GLN A 105 18.40 -11.06 -16.02
N LEU A 106 17.96 -10.04 -15.27
CA LEU A 106 18.76 -8.85 -14.97
C LEU A 106 19.78 -9.04 -13.85
N LYS A 107 19.85 -10.23 -13.24
CA LYS A 107 20.70 -10.56 -12.09
C LYS A 107 20.44 -9.66 -10.87
N LEU A 108 19.21 -9.17 -10.74
CA LEU A 108 18.77 -8.44 -9.56
C LEU A 108 18.36 -9.46 -8.48
N MET A 109 18.76 -9.18 -7.25
CA MET A 109 18.46 -10.00 -6.08
C MET A 109 18.16 -9.10 -4.88
N ASP A 110 17.88 -9.71 -3.73
CA ASP A 110 17.56 -9.01 -2.48
C ASP A 110 16.31 -8.10 -2.55
N TYR A 111 15.39 -8.38 -3.48
CA TYR A 111 14.05 -7.80 -3.45
C TYR A 111 13.16 -8.53 -2.43
N SER A 112 12.19 -7.81 -1.89
CA SER A 112 11.14 -8.35 -1.03
C SER A 112 9.77 -8.14 -1.65
N LEU A 113 8.83 -9.00 -1.27
CA LEU A 113 7.41 -8.78 -1.46
C LEU A 113 6.90 -8.01 -0.25
N LEU A 114 6.50 -6.76 -0.47
CA LEU A 114 5.85 -5.93 0.54
C LEU A 114 4.36 -6.29 0.58
N VAL A 115 3.88 -6.71 1.75
CA VAL A 115 2.48 -7.09 1.97
C VAL A 115 1.87 -6.19 3.02
N GLY A 116 0.71 -5.62 2.71
CA GLY A 116 -0.11 -4.86 3.64
C GLY A 116 -1.46 -5.55 3.78
N ILE A 117 -1.93 -5.69 5.01
CA ILE A 117 -3.27 -6.22 5.30
C ILE A 117 -4.12 -5.05 5.82
N HIS A 118 -5.31 -4.91 5.25
CA HIS A 118 -6.35 -3.99 5.67
C HIS A 118 -7.49 -4.81 6.28
N ASP A 119 -7.97 -4.40 7.45
CA ASP A 119 -9.04 -5.06 8.19
C ASP A 119 -10.25 -4.12 8.12
N VAL A 120 -11.30 -4.59 7.46
CA VAL A 120 -12.47 -3.78 7.14
C VAL A 120 -13.26 -3.45 8.39
N GLU A 121 -13.50 -4.45 9.24
CA GLU A 121 -14.30 -4.28 10.46
C GLU A 121 -13.60 -3.36 11.44
N ARG A 122 -12.27 -3.48 11.54
CA ARG A 122 -11.46 -2.60 12.38
C ARG A 122 -11.49 -1.16 11.86
N ALA A 123 -11.38 -0.96 10.55
CA ALA A 123 -11.39 0.38 9.97
C ALA A 123 -12.74 1.08 10.18
N GLU A 124 -13.86 0.36 10.04
CA GLU A 124 -15.19 0.90 10.36
C GLU A 124 -15.31 1.36 11.82
N GLN A 125 -14.78 0.57 12.77
CA GLN A 125 -14.82 0.92 14.19
C GLN A 125 -13.99 2.18 14.49
N GLU A 126 -12.79 2.28 13.91
CA GLU A 126 -11.93 3.46 14.07
C GLU A 126 -12.56 4.72 13.46
N GLU A 127 -13.29 4.60 12.34
CA GLU A 127 -14.04 5.73 11.74
C GLU A 127 -15.16 6.23 12.67
N VAL A 128 -15.93 5.32 13.29
CA VAL A 128 -17.00 5.70 14.23
C VAL A 128 -16.44 6.37 15.48
N GLU A 129 -15.36 5.83 16.06
CA GLU A 129 -14.73 6.42 17.26
C GLU A 129 -14.16 7.84 16.99
N CYS A 130 -13.65 8.09 15.78
CA CYS A 130 -13.21 9.43 15.38
C CYS A 130 -14.40 10.40 15.25
N GLU A 131 -15.50 9.98 14.62
CA GLU A 131 -16.70 10.81 14.49
C GLU A 131 -17.35 11.13 15.85
N GLU A 132 -17.31 10.18 16.80
CA GLU A 132 -17.81 10.39 18.16
C GLU A 132 -16.95 11.39 18.95
N ASN A 133 -15.62 11.31 18.86
CA ASN A 133 -14.72 12.26 19.53
C ASN A 133 -14.80 13.69 18.95
N ASP A 134 -14.98 13.83 17.63
CA ASP A 134 -15.17 15.14 17.00
C ASP A 134 -16.55 15.75 17.33
N GLY A 135 -17.54 14.91 17.67
CA GLY A 135 -18.88 15.34 18.09
C GLY A 135 -18.96 15.85 19.55
N GLU A 136 -17.98 15.54 20.40
CA GLU A 136 -17.94 15.99 21.80
C GLU A 136 -17.27 17.37 21.99
N GLU A 137 -16.53 17.89 20.99
CA GLU A 137 -15.92 19.23 21.01
C GLU A 137 -16.82 20.33 20.41
N GLU A 138 -18.03 20.04 19.93
CA GLU A 138 -18.98 21.07 19.46
C GLU A 138 -19.76 21.73 20.62
N GLY A 139 -19.00 22.37 21.51
CA GLY A 139 -19.48 23.38 22.45
C GLY A 139 -18.89 24.75 22.10
N GLU A 140 -19.60 25.49 21.23
CA GLU A 140 -19.42 26.93 20.90
C GLU A 140 -18.22 27.32 20.00
N SER A 141 -18.46 27.52 18.68
CA SER A 141 -18.20 28.80 17.96
C SER A 141 -18.06 28.66 16.42
N ASP A 142 -19.12 29.07 15.71
CA ASP A 142 -19.17 29.89 14.48
C ASP A 142 -18.34 29.55 13.21
N GLY A 143 -19.04 29.32 12.09
CA GLY A 143 -18.61 29.78 10.76
C GLY A 143 -18.03 28.74 9.79
N THR A 144 -18.91 28.13 9.00
CA THR A 144 -18.60 27.36 7.79
C THR A 144 -17.79 28.18 6.78
N HIS A 145 -16.56 27.75 6.45
CA HIS A 145 -15.90 28.15 5.21
C HIS A 145 -15.11 27.00 4.59
N HIS A 146 -15.73 26.36 3.58
CA HIS A 146 -15.04 25.58 2.55
C HIS A 146 -13.95 26.44 1.90
N ILE A 147 -12.68 26.07 2.06
CA ILE A 147 -11.59 26.63 1.27
C ILE A 147 -11.68 26.00 -0.13
N GLY A 148 -12.36 26.69 -1.03
CA GLY A 148 -12.39 26.36 -2.45
C GLY A 148 -11.04 26.64 -3.12
N THR A 149 -10.56 25.69 -3.92
CA THR A 149 -9.44 25.92 -4.84
C THR A 149 -9.85 26.91 -5.94
N PRO A 150 -8.89 27.65 -6.54
CA PRO A 150 -9.17 28.61 -7.62
C PRO A 150 -9.82 27.96 -8.85
N PRO A 151 -10.66 28.69 -9.59
CA PRO A 151 -11.46 28.17 -10.71
C PRO A 151 -10.64 27.65 -11.92
N ASP A 152 -9.36 27.99 -12.01
CA ASP A 152 -8.48 27.65 -13.14
C ASP A 152 -7.55 26.45 -12.87
N SER A 153 -7.73 25.72 -11.76
CA SER A 153 -7.01 24.46 -11.57
C SER A 153 -7.54 23.41 -12.55
N PRO A 154 -6.70 22.79 -13.41
CA PRO A 154 -7.13 21.64 -14.20
C PRO A 154 -7.65 20.58 -13.22
N GLY A 155 -8.90 20.17 -13.43
CA GLY A 155 -9.63 19.30 -12.51
C GLY A 155 -8.79 18.10 -12.08
N ASN A 156 -8.67 17.92 -10.77
CA ASN A 156 -8.01 16.77 -10.20
C ASN A 156 -8.70 15.50 -10.73
N THR A 157 -7.99 14.67 -11.47
CA THR A 157 -8.51 13.37 -11.93
C THR A 157 -8.74 12.37 -10.78
N LEU A 158 -8.54 12.82 -9.54
CA LEU A 158 -8.84 12.09 -8.30
C LEU A 158 -10.28 12.32 -7.80
N ASN A 159 -11.20 12.77 -8.64
CA ASN A 159 -12.63 12.77 -8.31
C ASN A 159 -13.18 11.33 -8.31
N SER A 160 -12.82 10.52 -7.30
CA SER A 160 -13.65 9.40 -6.86
C SER A 160 -14.67 9.94 -5.86
N SER A 161 -15.63 10.73 -6.36
CA SER A 161 -16.63 11.44 -5.54
C SER A 161 -17.77 10.55 -5.04
N LEU A 162 -17.56 9.24 -4.92
CA LEU A 162 -18.48 8.36 -4.20
C LEU A 162 -17.75 7.68 -3.04
N PRO A 163 -18.29 7.75 -1.81
CA PRO A 163 -17.82 6.90 -0.74
C PRO A 163 -18.01 5.45 -1.19
N LEU A 164 -16.91 4.67 -1.14
CA LEU A 164 -16.99 3.24 -1.37
C LEU A 164 -17.65 2.60 -0.15
N ALA A 165 -18.37 1.49 -0.38
CA ALA A 165 -18.84 0.70 0.75
C ALA A 165 -17.63 0.16 1.53
N PRO A 166 -17.77 -0.09 2.84
CA PRO A 166 -16.68 -0.64 3.63
C PRO A 166 -16.10 -1.92 3.02
N GLY A 167 -14.77 -1.96 2.92
CA GLY A 167 -14.04 -3.08 2.32
C GLY A 167 -14.12 -3.19 0.80
N GLU A 168 -14.78 -2.24 0.11
CA GLU A 168 -14.60 -2.06 -1.32
C GLU A 168 -13.37 -1.19 -1.61
N PHE A 169 -12.70 -1.51 -2.72
CA PHE A 169 -11.54 -0.77 -3.19
C PHE A 169 -11.70 -0.48 -4.69
N ASP A 170 -11.07 0.59 -5.16
CA ASP A 170 -11.14 0.99 -6.56
C ASP A 170 -9.98 0.34 -7.31
N PRO A 171 -10.21 -0.61 -8.24
CA PRO A 171 -9.14 -1.28 -8.97
C PRO A 171 -8.25 -0.34 -9.81
N ALA A 172 -8.71 0.88 -10.12
CA ALA A 172 -7.91 1.89 -10.82
C ALA A 172 -6.92 2.63 -9.89
N ILE A 173 -7.24 2.70 -8.59
CA ILE A 173 -6.41 3.34 -7.56
C ILE A 173 -5.58 2.27 -6.83
N ASP A 174 -6.27 1.27 -6.32
CA ASP A 174 -5.80 0.16 -5.50
C ASP A 174 -5.40 -1.02 -6.41
N VAL A 175 -4.52 -0.73 -7.37
CA VAL A 175 -4.10 -1.64 -8.45
C VAL A 175 -3.49 -2.97 -7.97
N TYR A 176 -3.03 -3.01 -6.70
CA TYR A 176 -2.47 -4.19 -6.05
C TYR A 176 -3.41 -4.83 -5.02
N GLY A 177 -4.59 -4.25 -4.81
CA GLY A 177 -5.59 -4.75 -3.88
C GLY A 177 -6.15 -6.10 -4.32
N ILE A 178 -6.26 -7.03 -3.37
CA ILE A 178 -6.93 -8.32 -3.57
C ILE A 178 -7.90 -8.49 -2.42
N LYS A 179 -9.18 -8.72 -2.73
CA LYS A 179 -10.20 -8.94 -1.71
C LYS A 179 -9.94 -10.27 -1.00
N SER A 180 -10.06 -10.26 0.32
CA SER A 180 -10.02 -11.50 1.10
C SER A 180 -11.21 -12.39 0.73
N HIS A 181 -11.02 -13.70 0.79
CA HIS A 181 -12.10 -14.68 0.59
C HIS A 181 -12.32 -15.45 1.90
N GLU A 182 -13.53 -15.36 2.46
CA GLU A 182 -13.92 -16.21 3.59
C GLU A 182 -13.95 -17.66 3.15
N SER A 183 -13.18 -18.51 3.82
CA SER A 183 -13.11 -19.96 3.56
C SER A 183 -14.25 -20.72 4.24
#